data_AF-A0A849RLT6-F1
#
_entry.id   AF-A0A849RLT6-F1
#
_cell.length_a   1.000
_cell.length_b   1.000
_cell.length_c   1.000
_cell.angle_alpha   90.00
_cell.angle_beta   90.00
_cell.angle_gamma   90.00
#
_symmetry.space_group_name_H-M   'P 1'
#
loop_
_entity.id
_entity.type
_entity.pdbx_description
1 polymer ?
#
loop_
_entity_poly.entity_id
_entity_poly.type
_entity_poly.pdbx_seq_one_letter_code
_entity_poly.pdbx_strand_id
1 'polypeptide(L)' 'SCEVPLAEMFGYATDLRSATQGRATYSMQFEKYNEVPASIAEAIIKKSS' A
#
# COMPACT_ATOMS: atom_id res chain seq x y z
N SER A 1 9.16 2.08 -12.48
CA SER A 1 8.88 1.17 -11.35
C SER A 1 8.65 2.02 -10.13
N CYS A 2 7.62 1.73 -9.35
CA CYS A 2 7.31 2.46 -8.12
C CYS A 2 7.27 1.46 -6.97
N GLU A 3 7.94 1.78 -5.87
CA GLU A 3 7.83 1.04 -4.62
C GLU A 3 6.73 1.69 -3.78
N VAL A 4 5.74 0.91 -3.34
CA VAL A 4 4.64 1.39 -2.51
C VAL A 4 4.44 0.41 -1.35
N PRO A 5 4.28 0.88 -0.11
CA PRO A 5 3.97 0.00 1.01
C PRO A 5 2.70 -0.79 0.74
N LEU A 6 2.76 -2.12 0.86
CA LEU A 6 1.60 -2.99 0.63
C LEU A 6 0.40 -2.61 1.53
N ALA A 7 0.66 -2.09 2.72
CA ALA A 7 -0.37 -1.61 3.65
C ALA A 7 -1.23 -0.46 3.08
N GLU A 8 -0.69 0.33 2.14
CA GLU A 8 -1.38 1.46 1.52
C GLU A 8 -2.10 1.07 0.22
N MET A 9 -1.91 -0.16 -0.27
CA MET A 9 -2.54 -0.63 -1.51
C MET A 9 -4.01 -1.03 -1.34
N PHE A 10 -4.54 -1.03 -0.11
CA PHE A 10 -5.95 -1.27 0.16
C PHE A 10 -6.79 -0.13 -0.43
N GLY A 11 -7.62 -0.42 -1.43
CA GLY A 11 -8.43 0.57 -2.15
C GLY A 11 -7.81 1.08 -3.46
N TYR A 12 -6.51 0.84 -3.68
CA TYR A 12 -5.79 1.33 -4.87
C TYR A 12 -6.45 0.93 -6.20
N ALA A 13 -6.98 -0.28 -6.30
CA ALA A 13 -7.68 -0.75 -7.51
C ALA A 13 -8.91 0.11 -7.85
N THR A 14 -9.67 0.51 -6.83
CA THR A 14 -10.87 1.34 -6.97
C THR A 14 -10.51 2.77 -7.35
N ASP A 15 -9.49 3.32 -6.71
CA ASP A 15 -9.01 4.68 -6.99
C ASP A 15 -8.41 4.77 -8.40
N LEU A 16 -7.60 3.80 -8.80
CA LEU A 16 -7.03 3.72 -10.13
C LEU A 16 -8.13 3.61 -11.20
N ARG A 17 -9.16 2.80 -10.96
CA ARG A 17 -10.30 2.66 -11.88
C ARG A 17 -11.04 4.00 -12.03
N SER A 18 -11.26 4.70 -10.92
CA SER A 18 -11.95 5.99 -10.90
C SER A 18 -11.13 7.08 -11.63
N ALA A 19 -9.82 7.15 -11.36
CA ALA A 19 -8.92 8.12 -11.97
C ALA A 19 -8.70 7.91 -13.47
N THR A 20 -8.70 6.66 -13.94
CA THR A 20 -8.39 6.31 -15.33
C THR A 20 -9.61 5.95 -16.17
N GLN A 21 -10.82 6.22 -15.66
CA GLN A 21 -12.07 5.83 -16.29
C GLN A 21 -12.12 4.33 -16.65
N GLY A 22 -11.49 3.50 -15.80
CA GLY A 22 -11.41 2.05 -15.96
C GLY A 22 -10.46 1.54 -17.04
N ARG A 23 -9.54 2.37 -17.55
CA ARG A 23 -8.62 1.97 -18.63
C ARG A 23 -7.25 1.51 -18.15
N ALA A 24 -6.84 1.84 -16.92
CA ALA A 24 -5.53 1.46 -16.43
C ALA A 24 -5.51 0.04 -15.87
N THR A 25 -4.37 -0.62 -16.07
CA THR A 25 -4.01 -1.91 -15.48
C THR A 25 -2.78 -1.72 -14.61
N TYR A 26 -2.69 -2.45 -13.50
CA TYR A 26 -1.53 -2.45 -12.62
C TYR A 26 -1.15 -3.89 -12.26
N SER A 27 0.12 -4.10 -11.91
CA SER A 27 0.62 -5.37 -11.39
C SER A 27 1.35 -5.10 -10.08
N MET A 28 1.06 -5.88 -9.04
CA MET A 28 1.76 -5.82 -7.76
C MET A 28 2.56 -7.10 -7.57
N GLN A 29 3.83 -6.97 -7.21
CA GLN A 29 4.71 -8.09 -6.87
C GLN A 29 5.41 -7.77 -5.55
N PHE A 30 5.58 -8.79 -4.72
CA PHE A 30 6.39 -8.64 -3.51
C PHE A 30 7.85 -8.46 -3.91
N GLU A 31 8.47 -7.38 -3.43
CA GLU A 31 9.88 -7.09 -3.70
C GLU A 31 10.74 -7.35 -2.45
N LYS A 32 10.45 -6.68 -1.33
CA LYS A 32 11.24 -6.76 -0.09
C LYS A 32 10.45 -6.26 1.11
N TYR A 33 10.97 -6.53 2.31
CA TYR A 33 10.55 -5.85 3.53
C TYR A 33 11.39 -4.59 3.73
N ASN A 34 10.73 -3.49 4.09
CA ASN A 34 11.37 -2.24 4.49
C ASN A 34 10.98 -1.91 5.93
N GLU A 35 11.86 -1.19 6.63
CA GLU A 35 11.56 -0.67 7.96
C GLU A 35 10.36 0.28 7.89
N VAL A 36 9.41 0.08 8.80
CA VAL A 36 8.27 0.98 8.94
C VAL A 36 8.69 2.21 9.75
N PRO A 37 8.18 3.41 9.41
CA PRO A 37 8.37 4.60 10.23
C PRO A 37 7.95 4.36 11.69
N ALA A 38 8.69 4.94 12.64
CA ALA A 38 8.47 4.74 14.08
C ALA A 38 7.02 5.04 14.51
N SER A 39 6.39 6.07 13.93
CA SER A 39 4.99 6.44 14.20
C SER A 39 4.00 5.32 13.85
N ILE A 40 4.25 4.59 12.76
CA ILE A 40 3.39 3.48 12.31
C ILE A 40 3.71 2.23 13.12
N ALA A 41 4.99 1.99 13.43
CA ALA A 41 5.41 0.86 14.26
C ALA A 41 4.75 0.92 15.65
N GLU A 42 4.79 2.07 16.31
CA GLU A 42 4.15 2.28 17.61
C GLU A 42 2.64 2.06 17.56
N ALA A 43 1.98 2.55 16.50
CA ALA A 43 0.55 2.35 16.31
C ALA A 43 0.18 0.86 16.14
N ILE A 44 1.01 0.09 15.43
CA ILE A 44 0.81 -1.36 15.25
C ILE A 44 1.00 -2.09 16.58
N ILE A 45 2.08 -1.80 17.31
CA ILE A 45 2.39 -2.41 18.61
C ILE A 45 1.26 -2.14 19.62
N LYS A 46 0.76 -0.90 19.66
CA LYS A 46 -0.36 -0.50 20.51
C LYS A 46 -1.69 -1.13 20.10
N LYS A 47 -1.89 -1.42 18.82
CA LYS A 47 -3.11 -2.09 18.31
C LYS A 47 -3.08 -3.61 18.56
N SER A 48 -1.90 -4.20 18.75
CA SER A 48 -1.74 -5.63 19.06
C SER A 48 -1.80 -5.97 20.55
N SER A 49 -2.02 -4.98 21.43
CA SER A 49 -2.15 -5.15 22.88
C SER A 49 -3.60 -5.15 23.36
#